data_AF-A0AAE9B134-F1
#
_entry.id   AF-A0AAE9B134-F1
#
_cell.length_a   1.000
_cell.length_b   1.000
_cell.length_c   1.000
_cell.angle_alpha   90.00
_cell.angle_beta   90.00
_cell.angle_gamma   90.00
#
_symmetry.space_group_name_H-M   'P 1'
#
loop_
_entity.id
_entity.type
_entity.pdbx_description
1 polymer ?
#
loop_
_entity_poly.entity_id
_entity_poly.type
_entity_poly.pdbx_seq_one_letter_code
_entity_poly.pdbx_strand_id
1 'polypeptide(L)'
;MSLVITGATGNLGRVAVETLLEQVPADHVTAVVRSVEKAADLAARGVRIAVADYNTPKTFEGLFTAGDKVLLVSGSEMGKGRAAQHHT
;
A
#
# COMPACT_ATOMS: atom_id res chain seq x y z
N MET A 1 0.03 2.77 -15.20
CA MET A 1 1.15 2.06 -14.57
C MET A 1 1.57 2.82 -13.33
N SER A 2 1.34 2.23 -12.16
CA SER A 2 1.71 2.72 -10.85
C SER A 2 2.65 1.74 -10.15
N LEU A 3 3.52 2.26 -9.29
CA LEU A 3 4.20 1.48 -8.26
C LEU A 3 3.31 1.45 -7.03
N VAL A 4 2.74 0.30 -6.70
CA VAL A 4 1.76 0.15 -5.61
C VAL A 4 2.42 -0.51 -4.41
N ILE A 5 2.44 0.19 -3.27
CA ILE A 5 3.10 -0.25 -2.05
C ILE A 5 2.03 -0.50 -0.99
N THR A 6 1.84 -1.75 -0.59
CA THR A 6 0.95 -2.06 0.53
C THR A 6 1.63 -1.85 1.88
N GLY A 7 0.83 -1.69 2.95
CA GLY A 7 1.38 -1.43 4.27
C GLY A 7 2.25 -0.16 4.32
N ALA A 8 1.94 0.84 3.50
CA ALA A 8 2.80 2.01 3.26
C ALA A 8 3.05 2.88 4.51
N THR A 9 2.23 2.74 5.55
CA THR A 9 2.41 3.41 6.86
C THR A 9 3.18 2.57 7.88
N GLY A 10 3.60 1.36 7.52
CA GLY A 10 4.49 0.52 8.35
C GLY A 10 5.96 0.76 8.02
N ASN A 11 6.88 0.27 8.86
CA ASN A 11 8.32 0.56 8.74
C ASN A 11 8.89 0.30 7.33
N LEU A 12 8.67 -0.89 6.78
CA LEU A 12 9.21 -1.23 5.45
C LEU A 12 8.51 -0.47 4.32
N GLY A 13 7.18 -0.43 4.33
CA GLY A 13 6.40 0.25 3.29
C GLY A 13 6.70 1.75 3.25
N ARG A 14 6.94 2.36 4.41
CA ARG A 14 7.31 3.76 4.54
C ARG A 14 8.65 4.07 3.87
N VAL A 15 9.68 3.31 4.22
CA VAL A 15 11.01 3.45 3.60
C VAL A 15 10.92 3.21 2.09
N ALA A 16 10.18 2.20 1.65
CA ALA A 16 10.01 1.93 0.22
C ALA A 16 9.36 3.11 -0.53
N VAL A 17 8.29 3.71 0.03
CA VAL A 17 7.66 4.91 -0.57
C VAL A 17 8.65 6.08 -0.58
N GLU A 18 9.33 6.36 0.51
CA GLU A 18 10.28 7.48 0.60
C GLU A 18 11.42 7.34 -0.40
N THR A 19 12.01 6.14 -0.52
CA THR A 19 13.06 5.84 -1.50
C THR A 19 12.56 5.93 -2.94
N LEU A 20 11.30 5.58 -3.22
CA LEU A 20 10.73 5.72 -4.56
C LEU A 20 10.50 7.19 -4.93
N LEU A 21 10.13 8.03 -3.96
CA LEU A 21 9.92 9.46 -4.17
C LEU A 21 11.20 10.23 -4.54
N GLU A 22 12.37 9.63 -4.34
CA GLU A 22 13.65 10.16 -4.82
C GLU A 22 13.92 9.81 -6.30
N GLN A 23 13.18 8.86 -6.87
CA GLN A 23 13.46 8.27 -8.18
C GLN A 23 12.36 8.49 -9.21
N VAL A 24 11.11 8.64 -8.75
CA VAL A 24 9.94 8.81 -9.64
C VAL A 24 9.04 9.94 -9.15
N PRO A 25 8.23 10.54 -10.04
CA PRO A 25 7.17 11.48 -9.64
C PRO A 25 6.24 10.87 -8.58
N ALA A 26 5.80 11.70 -7.62
CA ALA A 26 4.99 11.22 -6.50
C ALA A 26 3.67 10.58 -6.92
N ASP A 27 3.08 11.11 -8.00
CA ASP A 27 1.87 10.56 -8.59
C ASP A 27 2.11 9.21 -9.30
N HIS A 28 3.35 8.75 -9.50
CA HIS A 28 3.60 7.37 -9.97
C HIS A 28 3.53 6.34 -8.83
N VAL A 29 3.46 6.79 -7.58
CA VAL A 29 3.41 5.92 -6.39
C VAL A 29 1.99 5.90 -5.83
N THR A 30 1.48 4.70 -5.57
CA THR A 30 0.23 4.48 -4.82
C THR A 30 0.55 3.82 -3.49
N ALA A 31 0.29 4.53 -2.40
CA ALA A 31 0.42 4.04 -1.04
C ALA A 31 -0.90 3.41 -0.57
N VAL A 32 -0.91 2.09 -0.36
CA VAL A 32 -2.08 1.37 0.16
C VAL A 32 -1.99 1.27 1.67
N VAL A 33 -3.01 1.79 2.35
CA VAL A 33 -3.04 2.00 3.80
C VAL A 33 -4.38 1.55 4.40
N ARG A 34 -4.42 1.32 5.71
CA ARG A 34 -5.69 1.05 6.42
C ARG A 34 -6.35 2.31 6.98
N SER A 35 -5.56 3.36 7.22
CA SER A 35 -6.01 4.62 7.80
C SER A 35 -5.40 5.76 6.99
N VAL A 36 -6.27 6.54 6.35
CA VAL A 36 -5.87 7.70 5.53
C VAL A 36 -5.14 8.73 6.38
N GLU A 37 -5.57 8.93 7.62
CA GLU A 37 -5.00 9.84 8.61
C GLU A 37 -3.48 9.63 8.75
N LYS A 38 -3.04 8.36 8.79
CA LYS A 38 -1.63 7.98 8.96
C LYS A 38 -0.78 8.21 7.71
N ALA A 39 -1.41 8.54 6.59
CA ALA A 39 -0.76 8.78 5.30
C ALA A 39 -0.94 10.22 4.81
N ALA A 40 -1.46 11.13 5.66
CA ALA A 40 -1.73 12.51 5.30
C ALA A 40 -0.50 13.25 4.77
N ASP A 41 0.68 12.96 5.33
CA ASP A 41 1.93 13.54 4.90
C ASP A 41 2.39 13.03 3.52
N LEU A 42 2.13 11.77 3.19
CA LEU A 42 2.37 11.20 1.86
C LEU A 42 1.41 11.84 0.83
N ALA A 43 0.14 12.00 1.19
CA ALA A 43 -0.84 12.69 0.35
C ALA A 43 -0.44 14.14 0.07
N ALA A 44 0.05 14.86 1.08
CA ALA A 44 0.54 16.24 0.95
C ALA A 44 1.76 16.35 0.00
N ARG A 45 2.50 15.25 -0.19
CA ARG A 45 3.62 15.16 -1.16
C ARG A 45 3.17 14.75 -2.57
N GLY A 46 1.88 14.55 -2.80
CA GLY A 46 1.32 14.15 -4.10
C GLY A 46 1.25 12.64 -4.34
N VAL A 47 1.51 11.81 -3.32
CA VAL A 47 1.35 10.35 -3.42
C VAL A 47 -0.13 10.00 -3.50
N ARG A 48 -0.50 9.08 -4.39
CA ARG A 48 -1.87 8.57 -4.44
C ARG A 48 -2.12 7.67 -3.23
N ILE A 49 -3.18 7.94 -2.47
CA ILE A 49 -3.56 7.11 -1.32
C ILE A 49 -4.71 6.20 -1.71
N ALA A 50 -4.57 4.91 -1.44
CA ALA A 50 -5.64 3.93 -1.58
C ALA A 50 -5.87 3.25 -0.22
N VAL A 51 -7.14 2.99 0.11
CA VAL A 51 -7.50 2.33 1.37
C VAL A 51 -7.87 0.88 1.09
N ALA A 52 -7.14 -0.06 1.70
CA ALA A 52 -7.47 -1.47 1.62
C ALA A 52 -7.01 -2.23 2.87
N ASP A 53 -7.70 -3.33 3.17
CA ASP A 53 -7.44 -4.19 4.32
C ASP A 53 -7.34 -5.65 3.89
N TYR A 54 -6.25 -6.33 4.26
CA TYR A 54 -6.07 -7.75 3.97
C TYR A 54 -7.14 -8.65 4.62
N ASN A 55 -7.79 -8.19 5.69
CA ASN A 55 -8.90 -8.90 6.32
C ASN A 55 -10.25 -8.66 5.60
N THR A 56 -10.29 -7.74 4.62
CA THR A 56 -11.48 -7.47 3.79
C THR A 56 -11.07 -7.46 2.31
N PRO A 57 -10.86 -8.64 1.66
CA PRO A 57 -10.29 -8.74 0.31
C PRO A 57 -11.00 -7.90 -0.76
N LYS A 58 -12.33 -7.70 -0.64
CA LYS A 58 -13.13 -6.85 -1.53
C LYS A 58 -12.63 -5.40 -1.62
N THR A 59 -11.91 -4.91 -0.60
CA THR A 59 -11.32 -3.56 -0.62
C THR A 59 -10.17 -3.40 -1.62
N PHE A 60 -9.64 -4.50 -2.17
CA PHE A 60 -8.63 -4.47 -3.24
C PHE A 60 -9.25 -4.52 -4.65
N GLU A 61 -10.57 -4.70 -4.78
CA GLU A 61 -11.24 -4.72 -6.09
C GLU A 61 -11.03 -3.39 -6.83
N GLY A 62 -10.53 -3.47 -8.07
CA GLY A 62 -10.26 -2.30 -8.90
C GLY A 62 -9.06 -1.44 -8.47
N LEU A 63 -8.36 -1.80 -7.38
CA LEU A 63 -7.18 -1.06 -6.91
C LEU A 63 -5.98 -1.25 -7.85
N PHE A 64 -5.87 -2.42 -8.46
CA PHE A 64 -4.80 -2.77 -9.38
C PHE A 64 -5.30 -2.76 -10.82
N THR A 65 -4.46 -2.26 -11.72
CA THR A 65 -4.68 -2.26 -13.16
C THR A 65 -3.57 -3.00 -13.89
N ALA A 66 -3.84 -3.43 -15.13
CA ALA A 66 -2.84 -4.10 -15.94
C ALA A 66 -1.59 -3.20 -16.13
N GLY A 67 -0.42 -3.76 -15.84
CA GLY A 67 0.87 -3.07 -15.92
C GLY A 67 1.33 -2.41 -14.62
N ASP A 68 0.51 -2.39 -13.56
CA ASP A 68 0.98 -1.96 -12.25
C ASP A 68 2.03 -2.92 -11.67
N LYS A 69 3.00 -2.37 -10.93
CA LYS A 69 3.99 -3.15 -10.19
C LYS A 69 3.68 -3.05 -8.71
N VAL A 70 3.48 -4.18 -8.06
CA VAL A 70 3.02 -4.23 -6.66
C VAL A 70 4.13 -4.76 -5.75
N LEU A 71 4.48 -3.98 -4.73
CA LEU A 71 5.20 -4.47 -3.56
C LEU A 71 4.17 -4.84 -2.49
N LEU A 72 3.91 -6.14 -2.36
CA LEU A 72 3.02 -6.67 -1.31
C LEU A 72 3.81 -6.84 -0.01
N VAL A 73 3.76 -5.83 0.86
CA VAL A 73 4.32 -5.89 2.21
C VAL A 73 3.45 -6.79 3.06
N SER A 74 4.04 -7.87 3.60
CA SER A 74 3.33 -8.82 4.45
C SER A 74 2.75 -8.16 5.70
N GLY A 75 1.52 -8.54 6.06
CA GLY A 75 0.90 -8.13 7.32
C GLY A 75 1.69 -8.65 8.54
N SER A 76 1.72 -7.85 9.61
CA SER A 76 2.47 -8.14 10.84
C SER A 76 1.64 -8.87 11.92
N GLU A 77 0.45 -9.35 11.58
CA GLU A 77 -0.54 -9.93 12.49
C GLU A 77 -0.23 -11.40 12.83
N MET A 78 0.96 -11.65 13.38
CA MET A 78 1.37 -12.98 13.84
C MET A 78 0.35 -13.54 14.85
N GLY A 79 -0.19 -14.72 14.57
CA GLY A 79 -1.17 -15.39 15.44
C GLY A 79 -2.61 -14.85 15.38
N LYS A 80 -2.90 -13.82 14.59
CA LYS A 80 -4.25 -13.21 14.47
C LYS A 80 -4.86 -13.39 13.08
N GLY A 81 -4.88 -14.63 12.58
CA GLY A 81 -5.54 -14.93 11.31
C GLY A 81 -4.71 -14.63 10.05
N ARG A 82 -3.38 -14.47 10.17
CA ARG A 82 -2.48 -14.25 9.02
C ARG A 82 -2.65 -15.29 7.91
N ALA A 83 -2.90 -16.55 8.25
CA ALA A 83 -3.15 -17.62 7.28
C ALA A 83 -4.44 -17.38 6.47
N ALA A 84 -5.49 -16.87 7.10
CA ALA A 84 -6.77 -16.58 6.43
C ALA A 84 -6.63 -15.48 5.37
N GLN A 85 -5.70 -14.55 5.52
CA GLN A 85 -5.40 -13.50 4.53
C GLN A 85 -4.77 -14.05 3.23
N HIS A 86 -4.36 -15.32 3.22
CA HIS A 86 -3.83 -16.01 2.05
C HIS A 86 -4.84 -17.00 1.45
N HIS A 87 -6.07 -17.01 1.96
CA HIS A 87 -7.16 -17.82 1.41
C HIS A 87 -8.18 -16.92 0.69
N THR A 88 -8.89 -17.49 -0.27
CA THR A 88 -9.95 -16.84 -1.04
C THR A 88 -11.33 -17.31 -0.62
#